data_AF-A0A923X002-F1
#
_entry.id   AF-A0A923X002-F1
#
_cell.length_a   1.000
_cell.length_b   1.000
_cell.length_c   1.000
_cell.angle_alpha   90.00
_cell.angle_beta   90.00
_cell.angle_gamma   90.00
#
_symmetry.space_group_name_H-M   'P 1'
#
loop_
_entity.id
_entity.type
_entity.pdbx_description
1 polymer ?
#
loop_
_entity_poly.entity_id
_entity_poly.type
_entity_poly.pdbx_seq_one_letter_code
_entity_poly.pdbx_strand_id
1 'polypeptide(L)'
;MRSLATIVFVLAALPACTLYFGGGDDGGGGDDVICAHNGYGAAPAQQLRNPNTGVCESFDYPYPCDSNCGPCPEIAVPAQRDWAACYSACEQLDENDCKATSGCRAAYFDNPLADQSGIAFQGCWATAPSGPIEGGSCQGLDAYSCSQHDDCSAVHWARAPYKTPPVESTFEECIPETPSATCDGIACGSGSHCEQQCKECGPNEDCSMTCAAYCVPDNTCDQAQCPMGTTCIEVCDGGPRDPTGPVDGGMPGGGSGSGSGSGSGSGSGSGSGSGSGSGSGSGTVDGGVPSLCHTECVPAPGACEQQTTEGACTALGYCRPVYAGTDCTCYPGYCTCAQLDYERCESLPD
;
A
#
# COMPACT_ATOMS: atom_id res chain seq x y z
N MET A 1 24.73 -35.62 -17.63
CA MET A 1 26.10 -35.38 -17.11
C MET A 1 26.29 -33.86 -17.08
N ARG A 2 26.18 -33.13 -15.98
CA ARG A 2 26.82 -33.30 -14.67
C ARG A 2 25.90 -32.82 -13.55
N SER A 3 25.77 -33.67 -12.53
CA SER A 3 25.23 -33.36 -11.20
C SER A 3 26.31 -32.74 -10.33
N LEU A 4 25.97 -31.72 -9.55
CA LEU A 4 26.66 -31.23 -8.35
C LEU A 4 25.53 -30.63 -7.48
N ALA A 5 24.88 -31.40 -6.61
CA ALA A 5 25.32 -31.73 -5.24
C ALA A 5 25.52 -30.46 -4.37
N THR A 6 24.43 -29.75 -4.10
CA THR A 6 24.40 -28.69 -3.07
C THR A 6 24.10 -29.34 -1.72
N ILE A 7 25.11 -29.30 -0.86
CA ILE A 7 25.11 -29.83 0.50
C ILE A 7 24.19 -28.98 1.37
N VAL A 8 23.20 -29.66 1.96
CA VAL A 8 22.32 -29.16 3.02
C VAL A 8 23.13 -28.98 4.29
N PHE A 9 23.49 -27.74 4.62
CA PHE A 9 24.04 -27.35 5.93
C PHE A 9 22.89 -26.85 6.80
N VAL A 10 22.15 -27.78 7.41
CA VAL A 10 21.22 -27.48 8.52
C VAL A 10 22.08 -27.29 9.76
N LEU A 11 22.58 -26.07 9.98
CA LEU A 11 23.23 -25.70 11.23
C LEU A 11 22.20 -25.01 12.13
N ALA A 12 21.94 -25.68 13.24
CA ALA A 12 21.09 -25.27 14.34
C ALA A 12 21.34 -23.81 14.80
N ALA A 13 20.40 -22.92 14.50
CA ALA A 13 20.22 -21.66 15.21
C ALA A 13 19.10 -21.85 16.24
N LEU A 14 19.41 -22.55 17.33
CA LEU A 14 18.55 -22.54 18.51
C LEU A 14 18.92 -21.31 19.34
N PRO A 15 17.96 -20.43 19.68
CA PRO A 15 18.24 -19.33 20.60
C PRO A 15 18.64 -19.91 21.96
N ALA A 16 19.79 -19.46 22.46
CA ALA A 16 20.35 -19.91 23.73
C ALA A 16 19.43 -19.50 24.89
N CYS A 17 18.62 -20.43 25.40
CA CYS A 17 18.02 -20.30 26.72
C CYS A 17 19.15 -20.40 27.76
N THR A 18 19.52 -19.29 28.39
CA THR A 18 20.37 -19.27 29.58
C THR A 18 19.62 -19.93 30.74
N LEU A 19 19.94 -21.20 31.04
CA LEU A 19 19.47 -21.90 32.23
C LEU A 19 20.26 -21.42 33.45
N TYR A 20 19.60 -20.67 34.34
CA TYR A 20 20.15 -20.23 35.62
C TYR A 20 19.85 -21.29 36.69
N PHE A 21 20.87 -22.02 37.13
CA PHE A 21 20.79 -22.96 38.26
C PHE A 21 21.35 -22.29 39.52
N GLY A 22 20.49 -21.54 40.22
CA GLY A 22 20.79 -21.05 41.57
C GLY A 22 20.66 -22.19 42.57
N GLY A 23 21.80 -22.79 42.95
CA GLY A 23 21.89 -23.72 44.06
C GLY A 23 21.94 -22.98 45.40
N GLY A 24 21.03 -23.34 46.31
CA GLY A 24 20.98 -22.85 47.69
C GLY A 24 20.19 -23.84 48.54
N ASP A 25 20.88 -24.91 48.96
CA ASP A 25 20.44 -25.87 49.98
C ASP A 25 20.58 -25.24 51.37
N ASP A 26 19.51 -24.67 51.92
CA ASP A 26 19.44 -24.36 53.35
C ASP A 26 18.29 -25.15 53.98
N GLY A 27 18.63 -26.36 54.42
CA GLY A 27 17.78 -27.18 55.26
C GLY A 27 17.56 -26.54 56.63
N GLY A 28 16.32 -26.17 56.92
CA GLY A 28 15.90 -25.74 58.24
C GLY A 28 14.40 -25.90 58.37
N GLY A 29 13.96 -27.03 58.96
CA GLY A 29 12.56 -27.28 59.26
C GLY A 29 12.03 -26.24 60.26
N GLY A 30 11.27 -25.29 59.75
CA GLY A 30 10.42 -24.37 60.49
C GLY A 30 9.18 -24.14 59.63
N ASP A 31 8.02 -24.41 60.20
CA ASP A 31 6.66 -24.26 59.69
C ASP A 31 6.22 -22.79 59.52
N ASP A 32 7.17 -21.87 59.57
CA ASP A 32 7.02 -20.50 59.17
C ASP A 32 6.97 -20.48 57.64
N VAL A 33 5.76 -20.55 57.09
CA VAL A 33 5.49 -20.12 55.71
C VAL A 33 5.75 -18.61 55.66
N ILE A 34 7.03 -18.25 55.67
CA ILE A 34 7.47 -16.95 55.22
C ILE A 34 7.08 -16.98 53.75
N CYS A 35 6.03 -16.22 53.42
CA CYS A 35 5.79 -15.72 52.07
C CYS A 35 6.99 -14.84 51.70
N ALA A 36 8.15 -15.48 51.59
CA ALA A 36 9.33 -14.88 51.08
C ALA A 36 8.94 -14.59 49.65
N HIS A 37 8.82 -13.30 49.37
CA HIS A 37 8.94 -12.72 48.06
C HIS A 37 10.32 -13.15 47.53
N ASN A 38 10.47 -14.43 47.24
CA ASN A 38 11.68 -15.01 46.74
C ASN A 38 11.86 -14.31 45.40
N GLY A 39 12.94 -13.54 45.28
CA GLY A 39 13.29 -12.74 44.11
C GLY A 39 13.61 -13.58 42.87
N TYR A 40 12.91 -14.70 42.66
CA TYR A 40 12.74 -15.33 41.37
C TYR A 40 12.03 -14.30 40.49
N GLY A 41 12.81 -13.71 39.58
CA GLY A 41 12.50 -12.48 38.86
C GLY A 41 11.05 -12.40 38.44
N ALA A 42 10.35 -11.39 38.96
CA ALA A 42 9.06 -10.99 38.42
C ALA A 42 9.20 -10.92 36.90
N ALA A 43 8.28 -11.59 36.18
CA ALA A 43 8.20 -11.41 34.75
C ALA A 43 8.24 -9.91 34.48
N PRO A 44 9.12 -9.42 33.57
CA PRO A 44 9.27 -8.00 33.35
C PRO A 44 7.89 -7.41 33.09
N ALA A 45 7.55 -6.33 33.80
CA ALA A 45 6.25 -5.68 33.66
C ALA A 45 6.00 -5.46 32.18
N GLN A 46 4.86 -5.94 31.69
CA GLN A 46 4.52 -5.79 30.29
C GLN A 46 4.41 -4.29 30.00
N GLN A 47 5.30 -3.80 29.13
CA GLN A 47 5.24 -2.44 28.65
C GLN A 47 4.28 -2.40 27.46
N LEU A 48 3.34 -1.48 27.48
CA LEU A 48 2.40 -1.26 26.38
C LEU A 48 2.66 0.13 25.80
N ARG A 49 2.63 0.23 24.47
CA ARG A 49 2.88 1.49 23.76
C ARG A 49 1.62 2.33 23.76
N ASN A 50 1.67 3.50 24.40
CA ASN A 50 0.56 4.43 24.39
C ASN A 50 0.39 4.99 22.97
N PRO A 51 -0.75 4.76 22.30
CA PRO A 51 -0.94 5.20 20.93
C PRO A 51 -0.96 6.73 20.78
N ASN A 52 -1.28 7.48 21.84
CA ASN A 52 -1.31 8.94 21.79
C ASN A 52 0.10 9.55 21.82
N THR A 53 1.06 8.88 22.44
CA THR A 53 2.40 9.43 22.64
C THR A 53 3.48 8.64 21.92
N GLY A 54 3.20 7.41 21.51
CA GLY A 54 4.20 6.47 21.01
C GLY A 54 5.17 5.98 22.10
N VAL A 55 4.99 6.36 23.37
CA VAL A 55 5.88 5.99 24.47
C VAL A 55 5.45 4.67 25.12
N CYS A 56 6.44 3.86 25.50
CA CYS A 56 6.23 2.63 26.26
C CYS A 56 5.92 2.93 27.73
N GLU A 57 4.72 2.58 28.16
CA GLU A 57 4.28 2.72 29.54
C GLU A 57 4.30 1.36 30.23
N SER A 58 4.87 1.31 31.44
CA SER A 58 4.81 0.12 32.28
C SER A 58 3.50 0.13 33.04
N PHE A 59 2.68 -0.89 32.84
CA PHE A 59 1.52 -1.12 33.68
C PHE A 59 1.91 -2.13 34.74
N ASP A 60 2.25 -1.61 35.92
CA ASP A 60 2.41 -2.42 37.11
C ASP A 60 1.04 -2.99 37.45
N TYR A 61 0.74 -4.17 36.92
CA TYR A 61 -0.35 -4.97 37.43
C TYR A 61 -0.03 -5.26 38.90
N PRO A 62 -0.95 -4.97 39.83
CA PRO A 62 -0.74 -5.30 41.24
C PRO A 62 -0.38 -6.78 41.31
N TYR A 63 0.78 -7.06 41.93
CA TYR A 63 1.49 -8.33 41.93
C TYR A 63 0.57 -9.56 41.91
N PRO A 64 0.93 -10.63 41.16
CA PRO A 64 0.21 -11.89 41.22
C PRO A 64 0.19 -12.35 42.68
N CYS A 65 -1.00 -12.39 43.25
CA CYS A 65 -1.20 -12.91 44.58
C CYS A 65 -0.78 -14.40 44.58
N ASP A 66 0.18 -14.74 45.44
CA ASP A 66 0.61 -16.13 45.61
C ASP A 66 -0.53 -16.90 46.28
N SER A 67 -1.06 -17.92 45.60
CA SER A 67 -2.13 -18.77 46.13
C SER A 67 -1.72 -19.54 47.39
N ASN A 68 -0.41 -19.64 47.67
CA ASN A 68 0.13 -20.20 48.90
C ASN A 68 0.07 -19.22 50.09
N CYS A 69 -0.20 -17.93 49.86
CA CYS A 69 -0.26 -16.88 50.88
C CYS A 69 -1.70 -16.47 51.25
N GLY A 70 -2.69 -17.23 50.79
CA GLY A 70 -4.11 -17.06 51.12
C GLY A 70 -4.99 -16.78 49.90
N PRO A 71 -6.33 -16.87 50.05
CA PRO A 71 -7.26 -16.57 48.98
C PRO A 71 -7.09 -15.12 48.55
N CYS A 72 -6.73 -14.92 47.29
CA CYS A 72 -6.69 -13.59 46.70
C CYS A 72 -8.09 -12.96 46.79
N PRO A 73 -8.21 -11.71 47.25
CA PRO A 73 -9.45 -10.99 46.99
C PRO A 73 -9.69 -11.00 45.48
N GLU A 74 -10.93 -11.26 45.05
CA GLU A 74 -11.34 -11.04 43.66
C GLU A 74 -11.22 -9.54 43.38
N ILE A 75 -10.00 -9.08 43.08
CA ILE A 75 -9.78 -7.75 42.54
C ILE A 75 -10.31 -7.86 41.12
N ALA A 76 -11.35 -7.08 40.80
CA ALA A 76 -11.80 -6.93 39.44
C ALA A 76 -10.57 -6.55 38.60
N VAL A 77 -10.13 -7.47 37.74
CA VAL A 77 -8.98 -7.23 36.87
C VAL A 77 -9.39 -6.03 36.01
N PRO A 78 -8.69 -4.88 36.11
CA PRO A 78 -9.02 -3.76 35.26
C PRO A 78 -8.93 -4.25 33.82
N ALA A 79 -9.90 -3.83 32.98
CA ALA A 79 -9.90 -4.20 31.57
C ALA A 79 -8.50 -3.92 31.00
N GLN A 80 -7.87 -4.97 30.46
CA GLN A 80 -6.54 -4.86 29.88
C GLN A 80 -6.60 -3.79 28.78
N ARG A 81 -5.67 -2.84 28.80
CA ARG A 81 -5.59 -1.85 27.72
C ARG A 81 -5.25 -2.59 26.44
N ASP A 82 -6.01 -2.31 25.41
CA ASP A 82 -5.83 -2.85 24.08
C ASP A 82 -4.78 -2.04 23.32
N TRP A 83 -3.55 -2.08 23.84
CA TRP A 83 -2.40 -1.37 23.28
C TRP A 83 -1.37 -2.39 22.81
N ALA A 84 -0.60 -2.01 21.80
CA ALA A 84 0.48 -2.83 21.30
C ALA A 84 1.55 -3.06 22.40
N ALA A 85 2.10 -4.27 22.45
CA ALA A 85 3.23 -4.55 23.33
C ALA A 85 4.47 -3.77 22.85
N CYS A 86 5.21 -3.22 23.81
CA CYS A 86 6.56 -2.73 23.56
C CYS A 86 7.52 -3.90 23.41
N TYR A 87 8.49 -3.76 22.49
CA TYR A 87 9.49 -4.77 22.13
C TYR A 87 8.91 -6.00 21.43
N SER A 88 8.09 -5.78 20.41
CA SER A 88 7.64 -6.84 19.50
C SER A 88 8.68 -7.15 18.42
N ALA A 89 8.43 -8.18 17.62
CA ALA A 89 9.24 -8.46 16.43
C ALA A 89 9.22 -7.30 15.41
N CYS A 90 8.16 -6.48 15.40
CA CYS A 90 8.04 -5.33 14.51
C CYS A 90 9.14 -4.29 14.74
N GLU A 91 9.59 -4.07 15.98
CA GLU A 91 10.56 -3.00 16.29
C GLU A 91 11.95 -3.20 15.66
N GLN A 92 12.21 -4.37 15.08
CA GLN A 92 13.46 -4.67 14.38
C GLN A 92 13.35 -4.51 12.86
N LEU A 93 12.16 -4.21 12.34
CA LEU A 93 11.92 -4.03 10.91
C LEU A 93 12.29 -2.60 10.50
N ASP A 94 12.85 -2.47 9.30
CA ASP A 94 12.98 -1.18 8.65
C ASP A 94 11.61 -0.69 8.12
N GLU A 95 11.56 0.51 7.57
CA GLU A 95 10.30 1.12 7.11
C GLU A 95 9.58 0.27 6.05
N ASN A 96 10.31 -0.31 5.10
CA ASN A 96 9.69 -1.08 4.02
C ASN A 96 9.20 -2.43 4.54
N ASP A 97 10.03 -3.13 5.30
CA ASP A 97 9.66 -4.41 5.91
C ASP A 97 8.51 -4.23 6.91
N CYS A 98 8.44 -3.08 7.59
CA CYS A 98 7.35 -2.75 8.50
C CYS A 98 6.01 -2.71 7.79
N LYS A 99 5.93 -1.94 6.71
CA LYS A 99 4.71 -1.76 5.91
C LYS A 99 4.26 -3.05 5.21
N ALA A 100 5.19 -3.95 4.96
CA ALA A 100 4.92 -5.24 4.34
C ALA A 100 4.50 -6.34 5.33
N THR A 101 4.69 -6.12 6.64
CA THR A 101 4.48 -7.15 7.65
C THR A 101 3.13 -6.97 8.35
N SER A 102 2.19 -7.87 8.08
CA SER A 102 0.88 -7.86 8.76
C SER A 102 1.02 -7.89 10.29
N GLY A 103 0.21 -7.08 10.96
CA GLY A 103 0.27 -6.86 12.40
C GLY A 103 1.37 -5.89 12.85
N CYS A 104 2.09 -5.27 11.93
CA CYS A 104 2.99 -4.15 12.17
C CYS A 104 2.47 -2.88 11.49
N ARG A 105 2.77 -1.71 12.04
CA ARG A 105 2.48 -0.41 11.43
C ARG A 105 3.67 0.52 11.54
N ALA A 106 3.89 1.34 10.53
CA ALA A 106 4.91 2.37 10.55
C ALA A 106 4.48 3.55 11.41
N ALA A 107 5.45 4.16 12.07
CA ALA A 107 5.26 5.38 12.81
C ALA A 107 6.30 6.44 12.43
N TYR A 108 5.85 7.68 12.37
CA TYR A 108 6.63 8.82 11.92
C TYR A 108 6.62 9.94 12.95
N PHE A 109 7.68 10.74 12.94
CA PHE A 109 7.68 12.06 13.57
C PHE A 109 7.59 13.17 12.56
N ASP A 110 6.60 14.05 12.71
CA ASP A 110 6.64 15.37 12.11
C ASP A 110 7.46 16.30 13.03
N ASN A 111 8.49 16.92 12.44
CA ASN A 111 9.33 17.89 13.12
C ASN A 111 9.29 19.22 12.35
N PRO A 112 8.48 20.19 12.79
CA PRO A 112 8.35 21.47 12.09
C PRO A 112 9.60 22.36 12.18
N LEU A 113 10.59 21.98 12.99
CA LEU A 113 11.82 22.76 13.21
C LEU A 113 13.04 22.19 12.48
N ALA A 114 12.93 21.00 11.88
CA ALA A 114 13.89 20.65 10.85
C ALA A 114 13.62 21.57 9.66
N ASP A 115 14.67 22.21 9.16
CA ASP A 115 14.72 22.95 7.91
C ASP A 115 14.35 22.13 6.65
N GLN A 116 13.95 20.87 6.86
CA GLN A 116 13.36 19.95 5.91
C GLN A 116 12.01 19.53 6.47
N SER A 117 10.93 19.93 5.79
CA SER A 117 9.52 19.66 6.11
C SER A 117 9.14 18.18 5.93
N GLY A 118 9.97 17.26 6.42
CA GLY A 118 9.83 15.83 6.22
C GLY A 118 9.33 15.14 7.48
N ILE A 119 8.31 14.31 7.32
CA ILE A 119 8.01 13.22 8.25
C ILE A 119 9.20 12.25 8.25
N ALA A 120 9.73 11.94 9.43
CA ALA A 120 10.85 11.02 9.59
C ALA A 120 10.36 9.69 10.16
N PHE A 121 10.74 8.56 9.55
CA PHE A 121 10.43 7.24 10.08
C PHE A 121 11.03 7.09 11.49
N GLN A 122 10.15 6.88 12.45
CA GLN A 122 10.52 6.75 13.86
C GLN A 122 10.74 5.28 14.24
N GLY A 123 9.96 4.38 13.64
CA GLY A 123 10.09 2.96 13.88
C GLY A 123 8.85 2.20 13.48
N CYS A 124 8.96 0.88 13.61
CA CYS A 124 7.88 -0.03 13.31
C CYS A 124 7.29 -0.58 14.60
N TRP A 125 5.97 -0.50 14.77
CA TRP A 125 5.29 -0.90 16.00
C TRP A 125 4.26 -1.99 15.71
N ALA A 126 4.01 -2.88 16.67
CA ALA A 126 2.91 -3.82 16.53
C ALA A 126 1.55 -3.10 16.54
N THR A 127 0.55 -3.69 15.89
CA THR A 127 -0.85 -3.30 16.07
C THR A 127 -1.37 -3.65 17.46
N ALA A 128 -2.43 -2.96 17.88
CA ALA A 128 -3.15 -3.32 19.10
C ALA A 128 -3.71 -4.75 19.00
N PRO A 129 -3.85 -5.50 20.12
CA PRO A 129 -4.38 -6.86 20.12
C PRO A 129 -5.75 -7.04 19.48
N SER A 130 -6.58 -6.00 19.40
CA SER A 130 -7.85 -6.03 18.66
C SER A 130 -7.72 -5.97 17.14
N GLY A 131 -6.53 -5.64 16.62
CA GLY A 131 -6.18 -5.66 15.20
C GLY A 131 -5.48 -6.96 14.78
N PRO A 132 -4.90 -7.04 13.57
CA PRO A 132 -4.88 -5.99 12.54
C PRO A 132 -6.24 -5.78 11.89
N ILE A 133 -6.61 -4.52 11.69
CA ILE A 133 -7.73 -4.10 10.84
C ILE A 133 -7.13 -3.67 9.51
N GLU A 134 -7.57 -4.29 8.43
CA GLU A 134 -7.20 -3.95 7.06
C GLU A 134 -8.39 -3.32 6.33
N GLY A 135 -8.11 -2.30 5.52
CA GLY A 135 -9.08 -1.57 4.70
C GLY A 135 -9.75 -0.40 5.41
N GLY A 136 -10.52 0.38 4.64
CA GLY A 136 -11.17 1.60 5.11
C GLY A 136 -10.31 2.85 4.88
N SER A 137 -10.68 3.95 5.52
CA SER A 137 -9.91 5.20 5.45
C SER A 137 -9.11 5.38 6.73
N CYS A 138 -7.81 5.63 6.59
CA CYS A 138 -6.96 6.03 7.71
C CYS A 138 -7.22 7.48 8.14
N GLN A 139 -7.76 8.32 7.24
CA GLN A 139 -7.98 9.74 7.52
C GLN A 139 -9.03 9.92 8.61
N GLY A 140 -8.69 10.73 9.63
CA GLY A 140 -9.59 11.08 10.73
C GLY A 140 -9.70 10.03 11.83
N LEU A 141 -8.94 8.92 11.75
CA LEU A 141 -8.81 7.99 12.86
C LEU A 141 -8.07 8.66 14.03
N ASP A 142 -8.57 8.46 15.24
CA ASP A 142 -7.83 8.83 16.45
C ASP A 142 -6.65 7.87 16.68
N ALA A 143 -5.79 8.21 17.63
CA ALA A 143 -4.59 7.45 17.93
C ALA A 143 -4.87 5.97 18.23
N TYR A 144 -5.93 5.69 18.99
CA TYR A 144 -6.29 4.33 19.37
C TYR A 144 -6.79 3.54 18.17
N SER A 145 -7.73 4.10 17.41
CA SER A 145 -8.27 3.47 16.21
C SER A 145 -7.16 3.24 15.18
N CYS A 146 -6.30 4.22 14.92
CA CYS A 146 -5.12 4.09 14.06
C CYS A 146 -4.20 2.96 14.53
N SER A 147 -4.06 2.74 15.85
CA SER A 147 -3.22 1.67 16.38
C SER A 147 -3.73 0.25 16.12
N GLN A 148 -5.00 0.10 15.73
CA GLN A 148 -5.61 -1.17 15.38
C GLN A 148 -5.35 -1.56 13.91
N HIS A 149 -4.94 -0.61 13.07
CA HIS A 149 -4.67 -0.81 11.66
C HIS A 149 -3.19 -1.15 11.39
N ASP A 150 -2.95 -2.08 10.47
CA ASP A 150 -1.63 -2.34 9.86
C ASP A 150 -1.52 -1.79 8.42
N ASP A 151 -2.59 -1.19 7.88
CA ASP A 151 -2.61 -0.46 6.61
C ASP A 151 -2.64 1.08 6.80
N CYS A 152 -2.44 1.54 8.03
CA CYS A 152 -2.30 2.94 8.38
C CYS A 152 -1.03 3.22 9.19
N SER A 153 -0.38 4.35 8.91
CA SER A 153 0.78 4.83 9.63
C SER A 153 0.41 5.93 10.62
N ALA A 154 1.01 5.90 11.80
CA ALA A 154 0.79 6.91 12.83
C ALA A 154 1.82 8.04 12.69
N VAL A 155 1.35 9.28 12.56
CA VAL A 155 2.21 10.48 12.59
C VAL A 155 2.11 11.10 13.97
N HIS A 156 3.27 11.35 14.57
CA HIS A 156 3.38 12.02 15.86
C HIS A 156 4.11 13.33 15.69
N TRP A 157 3.60 14.36 16.34
CA TRP A 157 4.30 15.61 16.52
C TRP A 157 5.32 15.50 17.66
N ALA A 158 6.58 15.85 17.41
CA ALA A 158 7.62 15.88 18.45
C ALA A 158 8.22 17.29 18.61
N ARG A 159 8.25 17.80 19.84
CA ARG A 159 8.84 19.13 20.11
C ARG A 159 10.36 19.04 20.18
N ALA A 160 11.06 19.64 19.21
CA ALA A 160 12.51 19.79 19.25
C ALA A 160 12.95 20.66 20.47
N PRO A 161 14.20 20.53 20.99
CA PRO A 161 15.33 19.80 20.44
C PRO A 161 15.40 18.34 20.91
N TYR A 162 15.72 17.43 19.98
CA TYR A 162 16.00 16.01 20.17
C TYR A 162 16.94 15.74 21.35
N LYS A 163 16.40 15.63 22.56
CA LYS A 163 16.96 14.70 23.53
C LYS A 163 16.29 13.37 23.24
N THR A 164 17.08 12.40 22.76
CA THR A 164 16.66 11.02 22.63
C THR A 164 16.53 10.39 24.02
N PRO A 165 15.39 9.75 24.35
CA PRO A 165 14.11 9.72 23.62
C PRO A 165 13.27 10.99 23.85
N PRO A 166 12.51 11.47 22.84
CA PRO A 166 11.62 12.63 23.00
C PRO A 166 10.63 12.33 24.13
N VAL A 167 10.64 13.18 25.15
CA VAL A 167 9.82 13.01 26.35
C VAL A 167 8.35 13.34 26.14
N GLU A 168 8.02 14.04 25.06
CA GLU A 168 6.66 14.46 24.72
C GLU A 168 6.49 14.41 23.20
N SER A 169 5.97 13.29 22.69
CA SER A 169 5.34 13.23 21.39
C SER A 169 3.83 13.14 21.56
N THR A 170 3.09 13.73 20.64
CA THR A 170 1.63 13.69 20.61
C THR A 170 1.19 13.23 19.24
N PHE A 171 0.25 12.29 19.19
CA PHE A 171 -0.36 11.84 17.94
C PHE A 171 -0.99 13.02 17.23
N GLU A 172 -0.65 13.16 15.95
CA GLU A 172 -1.08 14.25 15.10
C GLU A 172 -2.15 13.77 14.13
N GLU A 173 -1.84 12.73 13.36
CA GLU A 173 -2.75 12.16 12.39
C GLU A 173 -2.44 10.69 12.08
N CYS A 174 -3.44 10.03 11.50
CA CYS A 174 -3.31 8.71 10.90
C CYS A 174 -3.35 8.89 9.39
N ILE A 175 -2.33 8.42 8.69
CA ILE A 175 -2.25 8.50 7.23
C ILE A 175 -2.25 7.09 6.64
N PRO A 176 -2.78 6.89 5.43
CA PRO A 176 -2.60 5.62 4.73
C PRO A 176 -1.12 5.27 4.65
N GLU A 177 -0.77 4.01 4.93
CA GLU A 177 0.58 3.57 4.62
C GLU A 177 0.73 3.72 3.11
N THR A 178 1.59 4.64 2.68
CA THR A 178 1.96 4.66 1.27
C THR A 178 2.78 3.40 1.07
N PRO A 179 2.25 2.42 0.30
CA PRO A 179 3.02 1.23 0.03
C PRO A 179 4.31 1.68 -0.65
N SER A 180 5.37 0.89 -0.50
CA SER A 180 6.71 1.25 -1.01
C SER A 180 6.59 1.86 -2.40
N ALA A 181 7.43 2.85 -2.71
CA ALA A 181 7.37 3.57 -3.99
C ALA A 181 7.34 2.63 -5.21
N THR A 182 7.75 1.37 -5.03
CA THR A 182 7.81 0.29 -6.02
C THR A 182 6.68 -0.73 -5.87
N CYS A 183 6.26 -1.32 -6.99
CA CYS A 183 5.31 -2.44 -7.01
C CYS A 183 5.89 -3.79 -6.53
N ASP A 184 7.18 -3.84 -6.20
CA ASP A 184 7.81 -5.04 -5.69
C ASP A 184 7.26 -5.38 -4.29
N GLY A 185 6.57 -6.52 -4.19
CA GLY A 185 6.06 -7.05 -2.93
C GLY A 185 4.62 -6.63 -2.57
N ILE A 186 3.98 -5.77 -3.36
CA ILE A 186 2.57 -5.39 -3.12
C ILE A 186 1.67 -6.46 -3.72
N ALA A 187 1.01 -7.23 -2.85
CA ALA A 187 -0.01 -8.18 -3.23
C ALA A 187 -1.36 -7.47 -3.39
N CYS A 188 -1.60 -6.91 -4.58
CA CYS A 188 -2.94 -6.44 -4.93
C CYS A 188 -3.89 -7.64 -4.96
N GLY A 189 -5.05 -7.52 -4.30
CA GLY A 189 -6.04 -8.60 -4.20
C GLY A 189 -6.44 -9.17 -5.57
N SER A 190 -7.08 -10.35 -5.57
CA SER A 190 -7.50 -11.01 -6.82
C SER A 190 -8.32 -10.07 -7.72
N GLY A 191 -7.89 -9.90 -8.97
CA GLY A 191 -8.53 -8.97 -9.92
C GLY A 191 -8.00 -7.55 -9.82
N SER A 192 -6.78 -7.36 -9.32
CA SER A 192 -6.00 -6.12 -9.32
C SER A 192 -4.52 -6.43 -9.54
N HIS A 193 -3.80 -5.56 -10.24
CA HIS A 193 -2.35 -5.58 -10.32
C HIS A 193 -1.79 -4.29 -9.72
N CYS A 194 -0.51 -4.33 -9.38
CA CYS A 194 0.18 -3.14 -8.93
C CYS A 194 0.69 -2.35 -10.13
N GLU A 195 0.37 -1.07 -10.20
CA GLU A 195 0.97 -0.11 -11.10
C GLU A 195 1.71 0.98 -10.32
N GLN A 196 2.90 1.33 -10.79
CA GLN A 196 3.69 2.40 -10.22
C GLN A 196 3.33 3.70 -10.94
N GLN A 197 2.58 4.59 -10.28
CA GLN A 197 2.27 5.90 -10.82
C GLN A 197 3.29 6.91 -10.30
N CYS A 198 4.06 7.47 -11.23
CA CYS A 198 5.03 8.51 -10.94
C CYS A 198 4.44 9.87 -11.29
N LYS A 199 4.51 10.82 -10.35
CA LYS A 199 4.16 12.20 -10.67
C LYS A 199 5.27 12.80 -11.53
N GLU A 200 4.98 13.10 -12.79
CA GLU A 200 5.91 13.83 -13.64
C GLU A 200 6.15 15.24 -13.05
N CYS A 201 7.43 15.55 -12.85
CA CYS A 201 7.85 16.87 -12.42
C CYS A 201 7.72 17.86 -13.57
N GLY A 202 7.12 19.02 -13.31
CA GLY A 202 7.12 20.12 -14.27
C GLY A 202 8.55 20.56 -14.60
N PRO A 203 8.78 21.19 -15.77
CA PRO A 203 10.13 21.48 -16.29
C PRO A 203 10.98 22.44 -15.42
N ASN A 204 10.42 23.02 -14.35
CA ASN A 204 11.10 23.95 -13.47
C ASN A 204 11.03 23.54 -11.98
N GLU A 205 10.53 22.35 -11.66
CA GLU A 205 10.50 21.86 -10.28
C GLU A 205 11.63 20.85 -10.08
N ASP A 206 12.49 21.14 -9.12
CA ASP A 206 13.57 20.25 -8.66
C ASP A 206 12.95 19.17 -7.75
N CYS A 207 11.98 18.42 -8.27
CA CYS A 207 11.39 17.30 -7.58
C CYS A 207 12.06 15.99 -8.01
N SER A 208 12.50 15.22 -7.03
CA SER A 208 12.75 13.80 -7.23
C SER A 208 11.44 13.16 -7.69
N MET A 209 11.47 12.33 -8.75
CA MET A 209 10.31 11.54 -9.13
C MET A 209 9.83 10.73 -7.92
N THR A 210 8.73 11.16 -7.32
CA THR A 210 8.05 10.39 -6.29
C THR A 210 7.05 9.50 -7.01
N CYS A 211 7.34 8.22 -7.00
CA CYS A 211 6.42 7.19 -7.48
C CYS A 211 5.69 6.61 -6.27
N ALA A 212 4.41 6.33 -6.45
CA ALA A 212 3.63 5.56 -5.49
C ALA A 212 3.05 4.36 -6.23
N ALA A 213 3.06 3.23 -5.54
CA ALA A 213 2.45 2.02 -6.04
C ALA A 213 0.96 2.03 -5.72
N TYR A 214 0.14 1.73 -6.71
CA TYR A 214 -1.31 1.67 -6.59
C TYR A 214 -1.79 0.30 -7.05
N CYS A 215 -2.70 -0.30 -6.27
CA CYS A 215 -3.46 -1.45 -6.75
C CYS A 215 -4.56 -0.95 -7.67
N VAL A 216 -4.32 -1.10 -8.96
CA VAL A 216 -5.31 -0.83 -10.00
C VAL A 216 -6.07 -2.13 -10.27
N PRO A 217 -7.41 -2.09 -10.39
CA PRO A 217 -8.17 -3.25 -10.84
C PRO A 217 -7.57 -3.84 -12.13
N ASP A 218 -7.49 -5.16 -12.19
CA ASP A 218 -7.10 -5.89 -13.39
C ASP A 218 -8.19 -5.66 -14.41
N ASN A 219 -7.91 -4.75 -15.33
CA ASN A 219 -8.93 -4.27 -16.23
C ASN A 219 -9.24 -5.22 -17.38
N THR A 220 -10.51 -5.14 -17.76
CA THR A 220 -11.25 -5.88 -18.78
C THR A 220 -10.73 -5.72 -20.21
N CYS A 221 -9.59 -5.06 -20.47
CA CYS A 221 -9.03 -5.00 -21.83
C CYS A 221 -8.69 -6.40 -22.38
N ASP A 222 -8.39 -7.37 -21.51
CA ASP A 222 -8.26 -8.78 -21.91
C ASP A 222 -9.59 -9.38 -22.43
N GLN A 223 -10.72 -8.77 -22.09
CA GLN A 223 -12.06 -9.16 -22.55
C GLN A 223 -12.67 -8.18 -23.57
N ALA A 224 -12.13 -6.96 -23.70
CA ALA A 224 -12.62 -5.98 -24.66
C ALA A 224 -12.15 -6.35 -26.06
N GLN A 225 -13.08 -6.78 -26.90
CA GLN A 225 -12.81 -6.96 -28.33
C GLN A 225 -12.85 -5.60 -29.03
N CYS A 226 -11.73 -4.89 -29.04
CA CYS A 226 -11.57 -3.70 -29.86
C CYS A 226 -11.61 -4.07 -31.36
N PRO A 227 -12.28 -3.28 -32.21
CA PRO A 227 -12.24 -3.46 -33.66
C PRO A 227 -10.82 -3.48 -34.23
N MET A 228 -10.64 -4.06 -35.42
CA MET A 228 -9.33 -4.01 -36.10
C MET A 228 -8.84 -2.57 -36.25
N GLY A 229 -7.59 -2.32 -35.84
CA GLY A 229 -6.94 -1.01 -35.92
C GLY A 229 -7.10 -0.13 -34.67
N THR A 230 -7.84 -0.56 -33.65
CA THR A 230 -7.87 0.11 -32.34
C THR A 230 -7.14 -0.70 -31.28
N THR A 231 -6.60 -0.01 -30.28
CA THR A 231 -6.03 -0.60 -29.06
C THR A 231 -6.93 -0.24 -27.89
N CYS A 232 -7.12 -1.19 -26.98
CA CYS A 232 -7.82 -0.90 -25.72
C CYS A 232 -6.90 -0.03 -24.86
N ILE A 233 -7.42 1.10 -24.39
CA ILE A 233 -6.81 1.90 -23.34
C ILE A 233 -7.78 2.04 -22.17
N GLU A 234 -7.21 2.37 -21.02
CA GLU A 234 -7.96 2.58 -19.81
C GLU A 234 -8.22 4.07 -19.54
N VAL A 235 -9.51 4.40 -19.68
CA VAL A 235 -10.26 5.60 -19.33
C VAL A 235 -10.42 5.90 -17.83
N CYS A 236 -9.38 6.19 -17.04
CA CYS A 236 -9.59 6.51 -15.63
C CYS A 236 -9.94 8.00 -15.41
N ASP A 237 -11.22 8.31 -15.25
CA ASP A 237 -11.70 9.64 -14.86
C ASP A 237 -11.39 9.92 -13.37
N GLY A 238 -10.13 10.27 -13.07
CA GLY A 238 -9.64 10.31 -11.69
C GLY A 238 -8.47 11.26 -11.45
N GLY A 239 -8.46 12.45 -12.03
CA GLY A 239 -7.64 13.53 -11.47
C GLY A 239 -8.14 13.91 -10.07
N PRO A 240 -7.27 14.28 -9.10
CA PRO A 240 -7.72 14.70 -7.78
C PRO A 240 -8.69 15.87 -7.93
N ARG A 241 -9.96 15.63 -7.59
CA ARG A 241 -10.95 16.71 -7.48
C ARG A 241 -10.58 17.49 -6.24
N ASP A 242 -9.97 18.65 -6.42
CA ASP A 242 -9.80 19.63 -5.35
C ASP A 242 -11.19 19.93 -4.74
N PRO A 243 -11.45 19.58 -3.48
CA PRO A 243 -12.75 19.77 -2.84
C PRO A 243 -13.08 21.25 -2.56
N THR A 244 -12.23 22.21 -2.96
CA THR A 244 -12.40 23.64 -2.63
C THR A 244 -12.75 24.55 -3.82
N GLY A 245 -12.85 24.03 -5.04
CA GLY A 245 -13.18 24.84 -6.22
C GLY A 245 -14.69 25.09 -6.42
N PRO A 246 -15.15 26.34 -6.61
CA PRO A 246 -16.49 26.59 -7.13
C PRO A 246 -16.60 26.03 -8.55
N VAL A 247 -17.61 25.22 -8.78
CA VAL A 247 -17.93 24.60 -10.08
C VAL A 247 -18.32 25.65 -11.13
N ASP A 248 -17.33 26.25 -11.78
CA ASP A 248 -17.49 26.94 -13.05
C ASP A 248 -16.98 26.01 -14.18
N GLY A 249 -17.88 25.65 -15.09
CA GLY A 249 -17.60 24.71 -16.18
C GLY A 249 -16.51 25.22 -17.12
N GLY A 250 -15.46 24.43 -17.32
CA GLY A 250 -14.41 24.72 -18.30
C GLY A 250 -13.44 23.57 -18.52
N MET A 251 -13.67 22.85 -19.63
CA MET A 251 -12.75 22.02 -20.44
C MET A 251 -11.99 20.84 -19.77
N PRO A 252 -12.03 19.62 -20.35
CA PRO A 252 -11.17 18.52 -19.91
C PRO A 252 -9.76 18.66 -20.48
N GLY A 253 -8.74 18.63 -19.62
CA GLY A 253 -7.35 18.41 -20.00
C GLY A 253 -6.98 16.95 -19.72
N GLY A 254 -6.80 16.15 -20.77
CA GLY A 254 -6.37 14.76 -20.69
C GLY A 254 -4.85 14.65 -20.56
N GLY A 255 -4.37 13.90 -19.57
CA GLY A 255 -3.00 13.40 -19.48
C GLY A 255 -3.04 11.88 -19.63
N SER A 256 -2.28 11.33 -20.58
CA SER A 256 -2.25 9.91 -20.88
C SER A 256 -0.94 9.29 -20.41
N GLY A 257 -1.00 8.30 -19.51
CA GLY A 257 0.11 7.40 -19.18
C GLY A 257 0.06 6.15 -20.05
N SER A 258 1.21 5.62 -20.48
CA SER A 258 1.29 4.40 -21.29
C SER A 258 2.14 3.36 -20.56
N GLY A 259 1.51 2.34 -19.99
CA GLY A 259 2.15 1.12 -19.48
C GLY A 259 2.06 -0.02 -20.50
N SER A 260 3.14 -0.77 -20.70
CA SER A 260 3.17 -1.97 -21.54
C SER A 260 3.56 -3.19 -20.70
N GLY A 261 2.61 -4.09 -20.44
CA GLY A 261 2.84 -5.35 -19.74
C GLY A 261 2.56 -6.55 -20.66
N SER A 262 3.45 -7.55 -20.67
CA SER A 262 3.24 -8.83 -21.35
C SER A 262 3.39 -9.95 -20.33
N GLY A 263 2.29 -10.62 -19.98
CA GLY A 263 2.29 -11.76 -19.06
C GLY A 263 1.45 -12.90 -19.63
N SER A 264 2.06 -14.06 -19.85
CA SER A 264 1.35 -15.30 -20.20
C SER A 264 1.46 -16.29 -19.03
N GLY A 265 0.35 -16.57 -18.36
CA GLY A 265 0.28 -17.56 -17.28
C GLY A 265 -0.94 -18.47 -17.46
N SER A 266 -0.71 -19.74 -17.82
CA SER A 266 -1.74 -20.78 -17.83
C SER A 266 -1.67 -21.59 -16.54
N GLY A 267 -2.69 -21.49 -15.70
CA GLY A 267 -2.85 -22.31 -14.49
C GLY A 267 -4.22 -22.99 -14.47
N SER A 268 -4.24 -24.31 -14.65
CA SER A 268 -5.44 -25.13 -14.45
C SER A 268 -5.44 -25.69 -13.03
N GLY A 269 -6.35 -25.22 -12.18
CA GLY A 269 -6.57 -25.75 -10.83
C GLY A 269 -8.04 -26.09 -10.62
N SER A 270 -8.35 -27.38 -10.45
CA SER A 270 -9.67 -27.86 -10.05
C SER A 270 -9.72 -27.99 -8.53
N GLY A 271 -10.54 -27.16 -7.86
CA GLY A 271 -10.82 -27.26 -6.44
C GLY A 271 -12.32 -27.22 -6.18
N SER A 272 -12.85 -28.30 -5.59
CA SER A 272 -14.24 -28.34 -5.10
C SER A 272 -14.25 -28.01 -3.62
N GLY A 273 -14.84 -26.87 -3.26
CA GLY A 273 -15.05 -26.45 -1.88
C GLY A 273 -16.47 -25.91 -1.70
N SER A 274 -17.27 -26.58 -0.88
CA SER A 274 -18.60 -26.11 -0.46
C SER A 274 -18.45 -25.33 0.84
N GLY A 275 -18.78 -24.03 0.81
CA GLY A 275 -18.86 -23.19 2.00
C GLY A 275 -20.03 -22.22 1.87
N SER A 276 -21.04 -22.36 2.73
CA SER A 276 -22.17 -21.45 2.85
C SER A 276 -21.93 -20.51 4.02
N GLY A 277 -22.09 -19.20 3.80
CA GLY A 277 -22.06 -18.18 4.85
C GLY A 277 -22.59 -16.85 4.33
N SER A 278 -23.84 -16.55 4.68
CA SER A 278 -24.55 -15.31 4.32
C SER A 278 -24.30 -14.22 5.36
N GLY A 279 -24.04 -13.00 4.91
CA GLY A 279 -24.01 -11.80 5.75
C GLY A 279 -24.08 -10.54 4.89
N SER A 280 -25.30 -10.05 4.64
CA SER A 280 -25.55 -8.78 3.96
C SER A 280 -25.61 -7.65 4.98
N GLY A 281 -24.56 -6.83 5.03
CA GLY A 281 -24.55 -5.53 5.70
C GLY A 281 -24.48 -4.44 4.64
N SER A 282 -25.62 -3.83 4.29
CA SER A 282 -25.65 -2.65 3.43
C SER A 282 -25.38 -1.41 4.28
N GLY A 283 -24.11 -1.07 4.42
CA GLY A 283 -23.71 0.27 4.84
C GLY A 283 -23.69 1.17 3.62
N THR A 284 -24.61 2.14 3.57
CA THR A 284 -24.54 3.27 2.63
C THR A 284 -23.36 4.14 3.07
N VAL A 285 -22.16 3.81 2.59
CA VAL A 285 -21.04 4.75 2.62
C VAL A 285 -21.33 5.84 1.62
N ASP A 286 -21.24 7.08 2.06
CA ASP A 286 -21.26 8.28 1.22
C ASP A 286 -19.98 8.22 0.37
N GLY A 287 -20.09 7.45 -0.71
CA GLY A 287 -18.97 7.00 -1.53
C GLY A 287 -18.45 8.15 -2.37
N GLY A 288 -17.22 8.57 -2.07
CA GLY A 288 -16.33 8.97 -3.15
C GLY A 288 -16.38 7.84 -4.17
N VAL A 289 -17.06 8.08 -5.29
CA VAL A 289 -17.19 7.09 -6.37
C VAL A 289 -15.79 6.60 -6.68
N PRO A 290 -15.48 5.31 -6.50
CA PRO A 290 -14.20 4.77 -6.90
C PRO A 290 -13.99 5.19 -8.35
N SER A 291 -12.85 5.79 -8.65
CA SER A 291 -12.49 6.27 -9.99
C SER A 291 -12.88 5.19 -10.98
N LEU A 292 -13.97 5.41 -11.70
CA LEU A 292 -14.62 4.35 -12.46
C LEU A 292 -13.87 4.30 -13.78
N CYS A 293 -12.78 3.55 -13.80
CA CYS A 293 -12.03 3.34 -15.02
C CYS A 293 -12.92 2.59 -16.01
N HIS A 294 -13.04 3.13 -17.22
CA HIS A 294 -13.78 2.49 -18.30
C HIS A 294 -12.83 2.16 -19.45
N THR A 295 -13.13 1.10 -20.20
CA THR A 295 -12.34 0.74 -21.38
C THR A 295 -12.77 1.60 -22.57
N GLU A 296 -11.80 2.25 -23.22
CA GLU A 296 -12.00 2.94 -24.48
C GLU A 296 -11.11 2.31 -25.56
N CYS A 297 -11.66 2.08 -26.76
CA CYS A 297 -10.87 1.61 -27.90
C CYS A 297 -10.40 2.82 -28.70
N VAL A 298 -9.14 3.22 -28.54
CA VAL A 298 -8.55 4.31 -29.31
C VAL A 298 -7.80 3.79 -30.54
N PRO A 299 -7.65 4.58 -31.61
CA PRO A 299 -6.83 4.19 -32.75
C PRO A 299 -5.43 3.73 -32.31
N ALA A 300 -4.99 2.55 -32.75
CA ALA A 300 -3.64 2.11 -32.46
C ALA A 300 -2.65 3.06 -33.15
N PRO A 301 -1.56 3.48 -32.48
CA PRO A 301 -0.57 4.35 -33.11
C PRO A 301 -0.01 3.67 -34.37
N GLY A 302 -0.08 4.36 -35.50
CA GLY A 302 0.35 3.81 -36.80
C GLY A 302 -0.71 2.98 -37.55
N ALA A 303 -1.94 2.85 -37.03
CA ALA A 303 -2.98 2.00 -37.65
C ALA A 303 -3.35 2.45 -39.06
N CYS A 304 -3.38 3.77 -39.31
CA CYS A 304 -3.64 4.32 -40.63
C CYS A 304 -2.44 4.03 -41.54
N GLU A 305 -1.23 4.33 -41.10
CA GLU A 305 0.01 4.23 -41.88
C GLU A 305 0.32 2.80 -42.36
N GLN A 306 -0.22 1.79 -41.69
CA GLN A 306 -0.11 0.39 -42.10
C GLN A 306 -1.08 -0.02 -43.21
N GLN A 307 -2.07 0.80 -43.54
CA GLN A 307 -3.01 0.50 -44.62
C GLN A 307 -2.34 0.74 -45.97
N THR A 308 -2.16 -0.33 -46.75
CA THR A 308 -1.52 -0.26 -48.07
C THR A 308 -2.52 -0.12 -49.22
N THR A 309 -3.81 -0.01 -48.92
CA THR A 309 -4.86 0.13 -49.94
C THR A 309 -5.87 1.18 -49.54
N GLU A 310 -6.41 1.90 -50.52
CA GLU A 310 -7.47 2.89 -50.34
C GLU A 310 -8.71 2.30 -49.67
N GLY A 311 -9.11 1.08 -50.06
CA GLY A 311 -10.26 0.39 -49.48
C GLY A 311 -10.08 0.08 -47.99
N ALA A 312 -8.88 -0.33 -47.57
CA ALA A 312 -8.60 -0.59 -46.16
C ALA A 312 -8.48 0.72 -45.35
N CYS A 313 -7.90 1.77 -45.96
CA CYS A 313 -7.80 3.10 -45.36
C CYS A 313 -9.19 3.73 -45.10
N THR A 314 -10.07 3.70 -46.09
CA THR A 314 -11.43 4.24 -45.99
C THR A 314 -12.36 3.39 -45.12
N ALA A 315 -12.03 2.12 -44.88
CA ALA A 315 -12.76 1.27 -43.94
C ALA A 315 -12.50 1.67 -42.47
N LEU A 316 -11.37 2.33 -42.17
CA LEU A 316 -11.07 2.90 -40.87
C LEU A 316 -11.64 4.33 -40.82
N GLY A 317 -12.83 4.51 -40.21
CA GLY A 317 -13.55 5.79 -40.20
C GLY A 317 -12.82 6.98 -39.56
N TYR A 318 -11.63 6.76 -38.98
CA TYR A 318 -10.73 7.77 -38.40
C TYR A 318 -9.47 8.04 -39.24
N CYS A 319 -9.35 7.41 -40.42
CA CYS A 319 -8.25 7.65 -41.34
C CYS A 319 -8.73 8.33 -42.62
N ARG A 320 -7.84 9.05 -43.31
CA ARG A 320 -8.10 9.55 -44.68
C ARG A 320 -7.04 9.04 -45.67
N PRO A 321 -7.45 8.69 -46.90
CA PRO A 321 -6.50 8.39 -47.96
C PRO A 321 -5.82 9.68 -48.46
N VAL A 322 -4.53 9.57 -48.72
CA VAL A 322 -3.71 10.58 -49.39
C VAL A 322 -3.37 10.05 -50.78
N TYR A 323 -3.56 10.90 -51.79
CA TYR A 323 -3.29 10.55 -53.18
C TYR A 323 -2.12 11.36 -53.72
N ALA A 324 -1.25 10.68 -54.44
CA ALA A 324 -0.24 11.30 -55.29
C ALA A 324 -0.85 11.48 -56.68
N GLY A 325 -0.90 12.72 -57.15
CA GLY A 325 -1.36 13.01 -58.51
C GLY A 325 -0.25 12.89 -59.54
N THR A 326 -0.55 12.26 -60.68
CA THR A 326 0.27 12.33 -61.90
C THR A 326 -0.47 13.11 -62.98
N ASP A 327 0.31 13.76 -63.87
CA ASP A 327 -0.21 14.66 -64.91
C ASP A 327 -1.12 15.78 -64.35
N CYS A 328 -0.59 16.49 -63.35
CA CYS A 328 -1.28 17.58 -62.68
C CYS A 328 -1.09 18.92 -63.41
N THR A 329 -2.20 19.58 -63.73
CA THR A 329 -2.21 21.00 -64.11
C THR A 329 -2.54 21.83 -62.87
N CYS A 330 -1.60 22.69 -62.46
CA CYS A 330 -1.76 23.54 -61.29
C CYS A 330 -2.19 24.96 -61.67
N TYR A 331 -3.19 25.47 -60.97
CA TYR A 331 -3.71 26.84 -61.03
C TYR A 331 -3.39 27.58 -59.72
N PRO A 332 -3.49 28.92 -59.67
CA PRO A 332 -3.38 29.64 -58.41
C PRO A 332 -4.41 29.14 -57.38
N GLY A 333 -3.94 28.41 -56.36
CA GLY A 333 -4.74 27.92 -55.24
C GLY A 333 -5.15 26.44 -55.28
N TYR A 334 -4.95 25.72 -56.39
CA TYR A 334 -5.27 24.28 -56.49
C TYR A 334 -4.57 23.59 -57.66
N CYS A 335 -4.45 22.26 -57.61
CA CYS A 335 -4.02 21.43 -58.74
C CYS A 335 -5.10 20.44 -59.13
N THR A 336 -5.28 20.20 -60.43
CA THR A 336 -6.15 19.14 -60.96
C THR A 336 -5.28 18.11 -61.66
N CYS A 337 -5.38 16.84 -61.26
CA CYS A 337 -4.58 15.76 -61.81
C CYS A 337 -5.43 14.83 -62.67
N ALA A 338 -4.89 14.40 -63.82
CA ALA A 338 -5.57 13.45 -64.70
C ALA A 338 -5.65 12.04 -64.07
N GLN A 339 -4.66 11.68 -63.25
CA GLN A 339 -4.64 10.45 -62.47
C GLN A 339 -4.28 10.74 -61.02
N LEU A 340 -4.97 10.08 -60.10
CA LEU A 340 -4.70 10.10 -58.66
C LEU A 340 -4.42 8.66 -58.24
N ASP A 341 -3.20 8.39 -57.81
CA ASP A 341 -2.79 7.10 -57.28
C ASP A 341 -2.78 7.19 -55.75
N TYR A 342 -3.36 6.19 -55.09
CA TYR A 342 -3.31 6.09 -53.63
C TYR A 342 -1.85 6.00 -53.17
N GLU A 343 -1.43 6.94 -52.34
CA GLU A 343 -0.05 7.04 -51.87
C GLU A 343 0.10 6.44 -50.46
N ARG A 344 -0.73 6.89 -49.52
CA ARG A 344 -0.70 6.46 -48.13
C ARG A 344 -2.04 6.73 -47.44
N CYS A 345 -2.19 6.21 -46.24
CA CYS A 345 -3.26 6.58 -45.32
C CYS A 345 -2.65 7.43 -44.19
N GLU A 346 -3.38 8.44 -43.72
CA GLU A 346 -2.98 9.22 -42.54
C GLU A 346 -4.17 9.40 -41.59
N SER A 347 -3.89 9.64 -40.31
CA SER A 347 -4.92 9.95 -39.32
C SER A 347 -5.57 11.30 -39.61
N LEU A 348 -6.87 11.41 -39.31
CA LEU A 348 -7.52 12.72 -39.28
C LEU A 348 -6.92 13.56 -38.13
N PRO A 349 -6.69 14.87 -38.32
CA PRO A 349 -6.31 15.73 -37.21
C PRO A 349 -7.47 15.82 -36.21
N ASP A 350 -7.17 15.60 -34.93
CA ASP A 350 -8.09 15.78 -33.80
C ASP A 350 -8.57 17.24 -33.66
#